data_AF-A0A7R9WTM6-F1
#
_entry.id   AF-A0A7R9WTM6-F1
#
_cell.length_a   1.000
_cell.length_b   1.000
_cell.length_c   1.000
_cell.angle_alpha   90.00
_cell.angle_beta   90.00
_cell.angle_gamma   90.00
#
_symmetry.space_group_name_H-M   'P 1'
#
loop_
_entity.id
_entity.type
_entity.pdbx_description
1 polymer ?
#
loop_
_entity_poly.entity_id
_entity_poly.type
_entity_poly.pdbx_seq_one_letter_code
_entity_poly.pdbx_strand_id
1 'polypeptide(L)'
;MAPVRRTAGNAVHSSTMDEEDEDALDLADQTQRPNDVAVQQQRVNAWHPVLDPEWMICTFLILSVILIPVGFKMQSLSDDVVEMKRIYDSASEGDVAPEDRACRIGMDYNSTNECTLEFIAPKDMTPPILIHYELDNFHQNHRSYSRNRDDFQLTGIERDDVFSDECKPLLKLGDIDLNPCGLIANTFFHDIFELEPGVSANGEPLVMKEEGIAWQSDIKHRFDFALGFKMEECPQDDCNEGASSTCCQDLDFSCDKPLISPKDGKCYAFHYPDEDTTQYLYETYPEKISPLEHVTNEHFIVWMRVATLPNFRKLYGYIQEPIAAGTVLRFNVKTRYVVESFDGYKALVISTNNIFGGQNEYLGTSFYGVGVFCLAMGLLFGLKHWLRPRKLANKKYLRYKEH
;
A
#
# COMPACT_ATOMS: atom_id res chain seq x y z
N MET A 1 35.66 29.70 -26.02
CA MET A 1 36.64 30.74 -26.36
C MET A 1 37.94 30.42 -25.63
N ALA A 2 39.06 30.36 -26.35
CA ALA A 2 40.36 29.85 -25.89
C ALA A 2 41.08 30.75 -24.88
N PRO A 3 42.02 30.24 -24.05
CA PRO A 3 42.95 31.08 -23.30
C PRO A 3 44.33 31.16 -23.98
N VAL A 4 44.87 32.38 -23.91
CA VAL A 4 46.14 32.85 -24.49
C VAL A 4 47.33 32.50 -23.58
N ARG A 5 48.40 31.97 -24.16
CA ARG A 5 49.73 31.79 -23.55
C ARG A 5 50.44 33.14 -23.44
N ARG A 6 51.09 33.42 -22.30
CA ARG A 6 52.24 34.35 -22.22
C ARG A 6 53.39 33.69 -21.47
N THR A 7 54.52 33.65 -22.17
CA THR A 7 55.86 33.29 -21.72
C THR A 7 56.46 34.43 -20.91
N ALA A 8 57.23 34.11 -19.87
CA ALA A 8 58.08 35.05 -19.15
C ALA A 8 59.56 34.74 -19.44
N GLY A 9 60.30 35.77 -19.84
CA GLY A 9 61.75 35.75 -20.03
C GLY A 9 62.49 36.21 -18.77
N ASN A 10 63.71 35.68 -18.62
CA ASN A 10 64.70 35.95 -17.58
C ASN A 10 65.16 37.41 -17.51
N ALA A 11 65.56 37.85 -16.30
CA ALA A 11 66.87 38.50 -16.08
C ALA A 11 67.24 38.50 -14.58
N VAL A 12 68.48 38.11 -14.30
CA VAL A 12 69.15 38.02 -13.00
C VAL A 12 69.85 39.35 -12.69
N HIS A 13 69.85 39.81 -11.43
CA HIS A 13 70.97 40.56 -10.89
C HIS A 13 71.16 40.29 -9.39
N SER A 14 72.43 40.17 -9.03
CA SER A 14 73.02 39.66 -7.79
C SER A 14 73.48 40.81 -6.90
N SER A 15 73.36 40.67 -5.57
CA SER A 15 74.50 40.82 -4.63
C SER A 15 74.04 40.74 -3.16
N THR A 16 74.30 39.58 -2.55
CA THR A 16 74.77 39.29 -1.18
C THR A 16 74.70 40.35 -0.08
N MET A 17 74.06 40.02 1.05
CA MET A 17 74.63 40.13 2.40
C MET A 17 73.75 39.42 3.45
N ASP A 18 74.43 38.77 4.38
CA ASP A 18 73.99 38.20 5.67
C ASP A 18 73.40 36.78 5.67
N GLU A 19 74.34 35.82 5.67
CA GLU A 19 74.18 34.49 6.24
C GLU A 19 74.08 34.59 7.76
N GLU A 20 72.90 34.34 8.31
CA GLU A 20 72.68 33.59 9.56
C GLU A 20 71.19 33.21 9.63
N ASP A 21 70.95 31.96 10.02
CA ASP A 21 69.69 31.30 10.39
C ASP A 21 68.91 30.44 9.35
N GLU A 22 68.85 29.16 9.75
CA GLU A 22 67.99 28.03 9.36
C GLU A 22 68.38 27.24 8.10
N ASP A 23 69.06 26.12 8.35
CA ASP A 23 69.06 24.93 7.51
C ASP A 23 67.60 24.61 7.09
N ALA A 24 67.21 25.06 5.91
CA ALA A 24 66.02 24.57 5.24
C ALA A 24 66.28 23.10 4.90
N LEU A 25 65.98 22.21 5.86
CA LEU A 25 66.01 20.76 5.66
C LEU A 25 65.30 20.44 4.36
N ASP A 26 66.01 19.75 3.46
CA ASP A 26 65.50 19.36 2.16
C ASP A 26 64.17 18.62 2.36
N LEU A 27 63.14 18.97 1.59
CA LEU A 27 61.76 18.52 1.86
C LEU A 27 61.60 17.00 1.87
N ALA A 28 62.60 16.28 1.33
CA ALA A 28 62.72 14.84 1.32
C ALA A 28 63.14 14.22 2.67
N ASP A 29 63.76 14.97 3.58
CA ASP A 29 64.25 14.48 4.88
C ASP A 29 63.21 14.56 6.02
N GLN A 30 62.04 15.17 5.75
CA GLN A 30 60.98 15.36 6.75
C GLN A 30 60.03 14.16 6.85
N THR A 31 60.41 13.16 7.66
CA THR A 31 59.66 11.90 7.82
C THR A 31 58.28 12.02 8.51
N GLN A 32 58.03 13.10 9.26
CA GLN A 32 56.75 13.34 9.95
C GLN A 32 55.81 14.30 9.21
N ARG A 33 56.15 14.71 7.99
CA ARG A 33 55.32 15.63 7.21
C ARG A 33 54.03 14.92 6.74
N PRO A 34 52.85 15.52 6.95
CA PRO A 34 51.61 14.98 6.38
C PRO A 34 51.69 14.89 4.86
N ASN A 35 51.12 13.82 4.28
CA ASN A 35 51.18 13.64 2.83
C ASN A 35 50.45 14.79 2.11
N ASP A 36 51.02 15.25 0.99
CA ASP A 36 50.43 16.32 0.17
C ASP A 36 49.37 15.73 -0.78
N VAL A 37 48.32 15.16 -0.21
CA VAL A 37 47.17 14.60 -0.93
C VAL A 37 45.99 15.56 -0.82
N ALA A 38 45.29 15.82 -1.92
CA ALA A 38 44.18 16.78 -1.99
C ALA A 38 43.10 16.58 -0.90
N VAL A 39 42.82 15.33 -0.51
CA VAL A 39 41.90 14.99 0.58
C VAL A 39 42.45 15.40 1.95
N GLN A 40 43.71 15.07 2.25
CA GLN A 40 44.34 15.39 3.54
C GLN A 40 44.58 16.89 3.71
N GLN A 41 44.77 17.57 2.58
CA GLN A 41 45.04 19.01 2.52
C GLN A 41 43.77 19.86 2.34
N GLN A 42 42.58 19.24 2.32
CA GLN A 42 41.28 19.90 2.13
C GLN A 42 41.17 20.73 0.83
N ARG A 43 41.90 20.31 -0.22
CA ARG A 43 41.90 20.92 -1.56
C ARG A 43 41.15 20.05 -2.57
N VAL A 44 40.14 19.34 -2.09
CA VAL A 44 39.25 18.53 -2.96
C VAL A 44 38.48 19.45 -3.91
N ASN A 45 38.22 18.96 -5.12
CA ASN A 45 37.39 19.70 -6.06
C ASN A 45 35.98 19.83 -5.48
N ALA A 46 35.57 21.05 -5.15
CA ALA A 46 34.31 21.33 -4.48
C ALA A 46 33.60 22.48 -5.18
N TRP A 47 32.29 22.32 -5.37
CA TRP A 47 31.42 23.37 -5.87
C TRP A 47 30.77 24.08 -4.68
N HIS A 48 30.95 25.39 -4.60
CA HIS A 48 30.43 26.24 -3.53
C HIS A 48 29.36 27.18 -4.11
N PRO A 49 28.10 26.75 -4.19
CA PRO A 49 27.04 27.59 -4.72
C PRO A 49 26.80 28.76 -3.76
N VAL A 50 27.08 29.97 -4.22
CA VAL A 50 26.69 31.20 -3.53
C VAL A 50 25.32 31.60 -4.07
N LEU A 51 24.33 31.71 -3.19
CA LEU A 51 22.95 32.05 -3.56
C LEU A 51 22.84 33.53 -3.92
N ASP A 52 22.98 33.83 -5.21
CA ASP A 52 22.75 35.17 -5.74
C ASP A 52 21.25 35.49 -5.84
N PRO A 53 20.82 36.76 -5.64
CA PRO A 53 19.42 37.14 -5.72
C PRO A 53 18.78 36.81 -7.08
N GLU A 54 19.50 36.98 -8.19
CA GLU A 54 19.01 36.66 -9.53
C GLU A 54 18.75 35.17 -9.69
N TRP A 55 19.69 34.32 -9.23
CA TRP A 55 19.53 32.87 -9.22
C TRP A 55 18.32 32.44 -8.38
N MET A 56 18.17 33.02 -7.18
CA MET A 56 17.05 32.71 -6.30
C MET A 56 15.69 33.13 -6.89
N ILE A 57 15.60 34.29 -7.53
CA ILE A 57 14.36 34.73 -8.20
C ILE A 57 14.02 33.78 -9.35
N CYS A 58 15.00 33.44 -10.20
CA CYS A 58 14.81 32.54 -11.32
C CYS A 58 14.34 31.15 -10.86
N THR A 59 14.94 30.57 -9.81
CA THR A 59 14.55 29.25 -9.31
C THR A 59 13.12 29.26 -8.75
N PHE A 60 12.72 30.27 -7.96
CA PHE A 60 11.35 30.38 -7.46
C PHE A 60 10.32 30.54 -8.59
N LEU A 61 10.61 31.37 -9.61
CA LEU A 61 9.71 31.55 -10.74
C LEU A 61 9.60 30.27 -11.59
N ILE A 62 10.71 29.59 -11.88
CA ILE A 62 10.71 28.32 -12.62
C ILE A 62 9.91 27.26 -11.87
N LEU A 63 10.13 27.11 -10.56
CA LEU A 63 9.37 26.18 -9.73
C LEU A 63 7.87 26.50 -9.76
N SER A 64 7.49 27.78 -9.67
CA SER A 64 6.07 28.17 -9.75
C SER A 64 5.42 27.82 -11.10
N VAL A 65 6.13 28.03 -12.21
CA VAL A 65 5.64 27.72 -13.57
C VAL A 65 5.46 26.22 -13.77
N ILE A 66 6.22 25.38 -13.08
CA ILE A 66 6.10 23.92 -13.15
C ILE A 66 5.02 23.43 -12.18
N LEU A 67 5.05 23.86 -10.92
CA LEU A 67 4.19 23.32 -9.86
C LEU A 67 2.72 23.71 -10.01
N ILE A 68 2.41 24.92 -10.50
CA ILE A 68 1.01 25.37 -10.65
C ILE A 68 0.25 24.54 -11.69
N PRO A 69 0.73 24.36 -12.95
CA PRO A 69 0.05 23.52 -13.93
C PRO A 69 -0.02 22.04 -13.51
N VAL A 70 1.04 21.52 -12.89
CA VAL A 70 1.06 20.15 -12.36
C VAL A 70 -0.01 19.99 -11.27
N GLY A 71 -0.06 20.91 -10.30
CA GLY A 71 -1.06 20.89 -9.23
C GLY A 71 -2.49 20.96 -9.77
N PHE A 72 -2.76 21.86 -10.72
CA PHE A 72 -4.08 21.95 -11.36
C PHE A 72 -4.45 20.67 -12.11
N LYS A 73 -3.51 20.07 -12.86
CA LYS A 73 -3.78 18.81 -13.57
C LYS A 73 -4.00 17.64 -12.61
N MET A 74 -3.25 17.57 -11.52
CA MET A 74 -3.43 16.54 -10.48
C MET A 74 -4.80 16.69 -9.80
N GLN A 75 -5.20 17.92 -9.46
CA GLN A 75 -6.53 18.17 -8.89
C GLN A 75 -7.65 17.73 -9.83
N SER A 76 -7.58 18.12 -11.11
CA SER A 76 -8.57 17.69 -12.11
C SER A 76 -8.67 16.17 -12.23
N LEU A 77 -7.54 15.46 -12.21
CA LEU A 77 -7.54 14.00 -12.23
C LEU A 77 -8.12 13.39 -10.95
N SER A 78 -8.01 14.08 -9.81
CA SER A 78 -8.64 13.67 -8.55
C SER A 78 -10.15 13.92 -8.55
N ASP A 79 -10.63 15.01 -9.16
CA ASP A 79 -12.06 15.38 -9.21
C ASP A 79 -12.87 14.48 -10.16
N ASP A 80 -12.19 13.87 -11.13
CA ASP A 80 -12.75 12.86 -12.04
C ASP A 80 -12.93 11.49 -11.37
N VAL A 81 -12.25 11.24 -10.24
CA VAL A 81 -12.44 10.00 -9.47
C VAL A 81 -13.81 10.02 -8.80
N VAL A 82 -14.54 8.91 -8.97
CA VAL A 82 -15.84 8.69 -8.32
C VAL A 82 -15.61 7.77 -7.13
N GLU A 83 -16.10 8.17 -5.97
CA GLU A 83 -16.16 7.34 -4.76
C GLU A 83 -17.60 7.33 -4.23
N MET A 84 -18.15 6.14 -4.05
CA MET A 84 -19.45 5.93 -3.44
C MET A 84 -19.28 5.04 -2.22
N LYS A 85 -19.84 5.44 -1.08
CA LYS A 85 -19.73 4.72 0.19
C LYS A 85 -21.11 4.56 0.82
N ARG A 86 -21.42 3.35 1.27
CA ARG A 86 -22.62 3.03 2.06
C ARG A 86 -22.21 2.29 3.33
N ILE A 87 -22.50 2.88 4.48
CA ILE A 87 -22.34 2.22 5.78
C ILE A 87 -23.58 1.34 5.98
N TYR A 88 -23.39 0.04 6.11
CA TYR A 88 -24.50 -0.92 6.21
C TYR A 88 -24.63 -1.52 7.62
N ASP A 89 -23.59 -1.45 8.44
CA ASP A 89 -23.66 -1.85 9.84
C ASP A 89 -22.72 -1.00 10.69
N SER A 90 -23.18 -0.61 11.88
CA SER A 90 -22.47 0.25 12.82
C SER A 90 -22.93 -0.04 14.25
N ALA A 91 -22.01 0.14 15.19
CA ALA A 91 -22.33 0.19 16.61
C ALA A 91 -23.34 1.31 16.93
N SER A 92 -23.18 2.47 16.29
CA SER A 92 -24.09 3.61 16.40
C SER A 92 -25.15 3.59 15.31
N GLU A 93 -26.41 3.36 15.70
CA GLU A 93 -27.57 3.34 14.80
C GLU A 93 -27.75 4.61 13.96
N GLY A 94 -27.20 5.74 14.42
CA GLY A 94 -27.28 7.01 13.74
C GLY A 94 -26.46 7.08 12.44
N ASP A 95 -25.46 6.20 12.29
CA ASP A 95 -24.54 6.25 11.14
C ASP A 95 -25.08 5.50 9.92
N VAL A 96 -26.03 4.59 10.13
CA VAL A 96 -26.63 3.75 9.07
C VAL A 96 -27.87 4.43 8.54
N ALA A 97 -27.93 4.60 7.21
CA ALA A 97 -29.10 5.15 6.54
C ALA A 97 -30.35 4.29 6.80
N PRO A 98 -31.56 4.87 6.93
CA PRO A 98 -32.77 4.12 7.28
C PRO A 98 -33.06 2.93 6.36
N GLU A 99 -32.77 3.06 5.06
CA GLU A 99 -32.91 1.99 4.06
C GLU A 99 -31.93 0.83 4.25
N ASP A 100 -30.73 1.10 4.80
CA ASP A 100 -29.64 0.12 4.93
C ASP A 100 -29.67 -0.59 6.31
N ARG A 101 -30.55 -0.18 7.23
CA ARG A 101 -30.67 -0.77 8.59
C ARG A 101 -31.02 -2.25 8.59
N ALA A 102 -31.59 -2.77 7.51
CA ALA A 102 -31.85 -4.19 7.35
C ALA A 102 -30.56 -5.03 7.42
N CYS A 103 -29.40 -4.46 7.11
CA CYS A 103 -28.10 -5.12 7.14
C CYS A 103 -27.47 -5.22 8.54
N ARG A 104 -28.04 -4.57 9.55
CA ARG A 104 -27.45 -4.51 10.90
C ARG A 104 -27.61 -5.83 11.63
N ILE A 105 -26.51 -6.36 12.20
CA ILE A 105 -26.51 -7.62 12.95
C ILE A 105 -26.24 -7.43 14.45
N GLY A 106 -25.72 -6.27 14.84
CA GLY A 106 -25.34 -5.98 16.22
C GLY A 106 -24.29 -6.97 16.75
N MET A 107 -24.51 -7.53 17.95
CA MET A 107 -23.63 -8.52 18.59
C MET A 107 -23.94 -9.99 18.22
N ASP A 108 -24.69 -10.24 17.15
CA ASP A 108 -25.00 -11.61 16.71
C ASP A 108 -23.89 -12.20 15.84
N TYR A 109 -23.00 -12.97 16.46
CA TYR A 109 -21.89 -13.67 15.80
C TYR A 109 -22.33 -14.84 14.90
N ASN A 110 -23.59 -15.28 15.00
CA ASN A 110 -24.14 -16.38 14.19
C ASN A 110 -25.19 -15.86 13.19
N SER A 111 -25.21 -14.55 12.94
CA SER A 111 -26.15 -13.94 12.01
C SER A 111 -26.02 -14.54 10.62
N THR A 112 -27.16 -14.89 10.02
CA THR A 112 -27.28 -15.23 8.59
C THR A 112 -28.05 -14.14 7.85
N ASN A 113 -27.97 -12.90 8.32
CA ASN A 113 -28.75 -11.79 7.80
C ASN A 113 -28.27 -11.38 6.40
N GLU A 114 -29.22 -11.21 5.49
CA GLU A 114 -28.98 -10.81 4.10
C GLU A 114 -29.72 -9.51 3.81
N CYS A 115 -29.09 -8.62 3.06
CA CYS A 115 -29.67 -7.33 2.69
C CYS A 115 -29.14 -6.86 1.33
N THR A 116 -29.76 -5.82 0.77
CA THR A 116 -29.35 -5.27 -0.53
C THR A 116 -28.91 -3.82 -0.38
N LEU A 117 -27.71 -3.49 -0.86
CA LEU A 117 -27.21 -2.12 -0.94
C LEU A 117 -27.35 -1.58 -2.36
N GLU A 118 -27.94 -0.40 -2.49
CA GLU A 118 -28.14 0.28 -3.77
C GLU A 118 -27.22 1.50 -3.93
N PHE A 119 -26.44 1.50 -5.02
CA PHE A 119 -25.55 2.58 -5.42
C PHE A 119 -25.99 3.16 -6.76
N ILE A 120 -26.00 4.48 -6.87
CA ILE A 120 -26.32 5.19 -8.11
C ILE A 120 -25.06 5.91 -8.56
N ALA A 121 -24.54 5.55 -9.74
CA ALA A 121 -23.33 6.14 -10.27
C ALA A 121 -23.54 7.66 -10.54
N PRO A 122 -22.82 8.59 -9.88
CA PRO A 122 -23.05 10.02 -10.05
C PRO A 122 -22.46 10.57 -11.35
N LYS A 123 -21.43 9.91 -11.89
CA LYS A 123 -20.72 10.27 -13.13
C LYS A 123 -20.32 8.98 -13.86
N ASP A 124 -19.89 9.11 -15.10
CA ASP A 124 -19.34 7.99 -15.86
C ASP A 124 -18.06 7.48 -15.19
N MET A 125 -18.00 6.16 -14.97
CA MET A 125 -16.90 5.48 -14.29
C MET A 125 -16.10 4.66 -15.30
N THR A 126 -14.83 5.01 -15.45
CA THR A 126 -13.90 4.27 -16.30
C THR A 126 -13.31 3.07 -15.56
N PRO A 127 -13.13 1.92 -16.23
CA PRO A 127 -12.54 0.73 -15.61
C PRO A 127 -11.03 0.89 -15.33
N PRO A 128 -10.46 0.16 -14.35
CA PRO A 128 -11.15 -0.76 -13.45
C PRO A 128 -11.91 -0.02 -12.33
N ILE A 129 -13.15 -0.44 -12.09
CA ILE A 129 -13.97 0.03 -10.97
C ILE A 129 -13.72 -0.91 -9.80
N LEU A 130 -13.24 -0.39 -8.68
CA LEU A 130 -12.80 -1.18 -7.55
C LEU A 130 -13.88 -1.20 -6.47
N ILE A 131 -14.13 -2.38 -5.92
CA ILE A 131 -15.03 -2.61 -4.80
C ILE A 131 -14.17 -2.91 -3.58
N HIS A 132 -14.34 -2.11 -2.54
CA HIS A 132 -13.66 -2.26 -1.26
C HIS A 132 -14.67 -2.41 -0.14
N TYR A 133 -14.33 -3.18 0.89
CA TYR A 133 -14.94 -2.98 2.19
C TYR A 133 -14.08 -2.01 3.02
N GLU A 134 -14.74 -1.20 3.84
CA GLU A 134 -14.12 -0.33 4.82
C GLU A 134 -14.51 -0.80 6.22
N LEU A 135 -13.52 -0.91 7.11
CA LEU A 135 -13.72 -1.13 8.53
C LEU A 135 -13.21 0.09 9.29
N ASP A 136 -14.02 0.55 10.23
CA ASP A 136 -13.67 1.65 11.13
C ASP A 136 -13.36 1.15 12.54
N ASN A 137 -12.53 1.92 13.24
CA ASN A 137 -12.11 1.65 14.62
C ASN A 137 -11.51 0.24 14.86
N PHE A 138 -10.91 -0.38 13.83
CA PHE A 138 -10.28 -1.69 13.93
C PHE A 138 -8.74 -1.60 13.85
N HIS A 139 -8.05 -1.81 14.97
CA HIS A 139 -6.63 -1.48 15.12
C HIS A 139 -5.68 -2.62 14.72
N GLN A 140 -5.57 -2.92 13.42
CA GLN A 140 -4.61 -3.93 12.93
C GLN A 140 -3.14 -3.57 13.22
N ASN A 141 -2.85 -2.28 13.34
CA ASN A 141 -1.52 -1.73 13.61
C ASN A 141 -1.05 -1.93 15.07
N HIS A 142 -1.90 -2.45 15.96
CA HIS A 142 -1.50 -2.72 17.33
C HIS A 142 -0.37 -3.77 17.34
N ARG A 143 0.73 -3.48 18.07
CA ARG A 143 1.95 -4.31 18.06
C ARG A 143 1.67 -5.79 18.34
N SER A 144 0.83 -6.07 19.34
CA SER A 144 0.49 -7.46 19.70
C SER A 144 -0.40 -8.14 18.69
N TYR A 145 -1.20 -7.39 17.91
CA TYR A 145 -2.05 -7.94 16.85
C TYR A 145 -1.21 -8.21 15.59
N SER A 146 -0.41 -7.24 15.14
CA SER A 146 0.39 -7.35 13.93
C SER A 146 1.47 -8.44 13.99
N ARG A 147 1.89 -8.84 15.20
CA ARG A 147 2.82 -9.96 15.41
C ARG A 147 2.13 -11.31 15.60
N ASN A 148 0.80 -11.34 15.71
CA ASN A 148 0.04 -12.54 16.07
C ASN A 148 -0.32 -13.40 14.86
N ARG A 149 0.70 -13.98 14.25
CA ARG A 149 0.59 -14.93 13.14
C ARG A 149 1.86 -15.76 13.04
N ASP A 150 1.76 -16.91 12.40
CA ASP A 150 2.91 -17.73 12.04
C ASP A 150 3.12 -17.68 10.52
N ASP A 151 4.21 -17.04 10.08
CA ASP A 151 4.54 -16.93 8.66
C ASP A 151 4.95 -18.29 8.04
N PHE A 152 5.36 -19.29 8.84
CA PHE A 152 5.71 -20.62 8.35
C PHE A 152 4.46 -21.45 8.01
N GLN A 153 3.43 -21.41 8.86
CA GLN A 153 2.14 -22.03 8.56
C GLN A 153 1.54 -21.47 7.27
N LEU A 154 1.62 -20.15 7.08
CA LEU A 154 1.11 -19.50 5.86
C LEU A 154 1.87 -19.93 4.60
N THR A 155 3.16 -20.25 4.72
CA THR A 155 4.00 -20.66 3.58
C THR A 155 4.02 -22.17 3.35
N GLY A 156 3.29 -22.96 4.15
CA GLY A 156 3.28 -24.42 4.04
C GLY A 156 4.57 -25.10 4.51
N ILE A 157 5.44 -24.39 5.23
CA ILE A 157 6.74 -24.92 5.68
C ILE A 157 6.62 -25.41 7.12
N GLU A 158 6.97 -26.67 7.36
CA GLU A 158 7.06 -27.23 8.71
C GLU A 158 8.35 -26.79 9.45
N ARG A 159 8.23 -26.65 10.77
CA ARG A 159 9.36 -26.42 11.69
C ARG A 159 9.20 -27.28 12.94
N ASP A 160 10.30 -27.87 13.39
CA ASP A 160 10.36 -28.69 14.62
C ASP A 160 9.95 -27.92 15.89
N ASP A 161 10.14 -26.59 15.91
CA ASP A 161 9.60 -25.70 16.93
C ASP A 161 8.16 -25.31 16.52
N VAL A 162 7.24 -26.24 16.76
CA VAL A 162 5.91 -26.37 16.12
C VAL A 162 5.00 -25.14 16.30
N PHE A 163 5.26 -24.26 17.27
CA PHE A 163 4.36 -23.13 17.54
C PHE A 163 5.13 -21.93 18.07
N SER A 164 5.18 -20.86 17.28
CA SER A 164 5.73 -19.58 17.76
C SER A 164 4.89 -19.06 18.92
N ASP A 165 5.53 -18.68 20.03
CA ASP A 165 4.89 -17.92 21.12
C ASP A 165 4.17 -16.66 20.61
N GLU A 166 4.51 -16.22 19.39
CA GLU A 166 3.89 -15.10 18.68
C GLU A 166 2.41 -15.32 18.36
N CYS A 167 1.96 -16.56 18.16
CA CYS A 167 0.55 -16.89 17.89
C CYS A 167 -0.35 -16.96 19.14
N LYS A 168 0.20 -16.83 20.35
CA LYS A 168 -0.63 -16.82 21.57
C LYS A 168 -1.47 -15.54 21.63
N PRO A 169 -2.77 -15.62 22.01
CA PRO A 169 -3.41 -16.77 22.64
C PRO A 169 -4.07 -17.77 21.67
N LEU A 170 -4.28 -17.41 20.40
CA LEU A 170 -5.01 -18.23 19.42
C LEU A 170 -4.08 -19.21 18.70
N LEU A 171 -3.43 -20.04 19.51
CA LEU A 171 -2.63 -21.15 19.03
C LEU A 171 -3.46 -22.42 18.87
N LYS A 172 -4.30 -22.69 19.88
CA LYS A 172 -5.13 -23.87 19.99
C LYS A 172 -6.53 -23.49 20.45
N LEU A 173 -7.52 -24.25 20.01
CA LEU A 173 -8.88 -24.23 20.54
C LEU A 173 -9.11 -25.51 21.35
N GLY A 174 -8.86 -25.44 22.67
CA GLY A 174 -8.78 -26.64 23.51
C GLY A 174 -7.53 -27.45 23.17
N ASP A 175 -7.72 -28.69 22.73
CA ASP A 175 -6.63 -29.58 22.31
C ASP A 175 -6.36 -29.55 20.80
N ILE A 176 -7.17 -28.82 20.02
CA ILE A 176 -7.07 -28.71 18.55
C ILE A 176 -6.16 -27.54 18.17
N ASP A 177 -5.18 -27.79 17.32
CA ASP A 177 -4.26 -26.80 16.75
C ASP A 177 -4.94 -25.96 15.67
N LEU A 178 -4.71 -24.65 15.67
CA LEU A 178 -5.26 -23.76 14.64
C LEU A 178 -4.25 -23.59 13.49
N ASN A 179 -4.72 -23.77 12.25
CA ASN A 179 -3.94 -23.54 11.05
C ASN A 179 -4.70 -22.68 10.01
N PRO A 180 -4.32 -21.40 9.82
CA PRO A 180 -3.23 -20.70 10.49
C PRO A 180 -3.62 -20.18 11.88
N CYS A 181 -2.63 -20.16 12.78
CA CYS A 181 -2.77 -19.62 14.13
C CYS A 181 -2.70 -18.10 14.17
N GLY A 182 -3.20 -17.54 15.29
CA GLY A 182 -3.03 -16.15 15.65
C GLY A 182 -4.23 -15.25 15.35
N LEU A 183 -4.22 -14.05 15.95
CA LEU A 183 -5.34 -13.10 15.92
C LEU A 183 -5.69 -12.62 14.52
N ILE A 184 -4.71 -12.49 13.62
CA ILE A 184 -4.97 -11.91 12.29
C ILE A 184 -5.88 -12.85 11.50
N ALA A 185 -5.56 -14.14 11.42
CA ALA A 185 -6.40 -15.10 10.69
C ALA A 185 -7.77 -15.31 11.36
N ASN A 186 -7.80 -15.35 12.69
CA ASN A 186 -9.02 -15.61 13.47
C ASN A 186 -9.93 -14.38 13.65
N THR A 187 -9.60 -13.24 13.05
CA THR A 187 -10.47 -12.06 12.97
C THR A 187 -10.76 -11.68 11.53
N PHE A 188 -10.63 -12.64 10.61
CA PHE A 188 -10.84 -12.46 9.18
C PHE A 188 -12.23 -11.92 8.86
N PHE A 189 -12.25 -10.86 8.06
CA PHE A 189 -13.48 -10.27 7.55
C PHE A 189 -14.15 -11.22 6.56
N HIS A 190 -15.35 -11.69 6.92
CA HIS A 190 -16.05 -12.77 6.21
C HIS A 190 -17.50 -12.43 5.83
N ASP A 191 -17.81 -11.14 5.68
CA ASP A 191 -19.03 -10.76 4.96
C ASP A 191 -18.87 -11.08 3.46
N ILE A 192 -19.99 -11.40 2.82
CA ILE A 192 -20.03 -11.77 1.40
C ILE A 192 -20.81 -10.70 0.65
N PHE A 193 -20.21 -10.18 -0.43
CA PHE A 193 -20.86 -9.25 -1.34
C PHE A 193 -21.04 -9.93 -2.71
N GLU A 194 -22.26 -9.93 -3.22
CA GLU A 194 -22.62 -10.48 -4.52
C GLU A 194 -23.25 -9.36 -5.37
N LEU A 195 -22.69 -9.08 -6.55
CA LEU A 195 -23.25 -8.10 -7.47
C LEU A 195 -24.46 -8.70 -8.19
N GLU A 196 -25.61 -8.05 -8.12
CA GLU A 196 -26.80 -8.48 -8.89
C GLU A 196 -26.54 -8.34 -10.40
N PRO A 197 -27.06 -9.28 -11.23
CA PRO A 197 -26.90 -9.20 -12.68
C PRO A 197 -27.38 -7.86 -13.24
N GLY A 198 -26.46 -7.14 -13.87
CA GLY A 198 -26.70 -5.85 -14.52
C GLY A 198 -26.09 -5.81 -15.92
N VAL A 199 -26.37 -4.73 -16.64
CA VAL A 199 -25.83 -4.50 -17.99
C VAL A 199 -25.09 -3.17 -18.01
N SER A 200 -23.88 -3.17 -18.59
CA SER A 200 -23.06 -2.00 -18.82
C SER A 200 -23.67 -1.08 -19.88
N ALA A 201 -23.16 0.15 -19.99
CA ALA A 201 -23.48 1.08 -21.09
C ALA A 201 -23.29 0.47 -22.49
N ASN A 202 -22.39 -0.53 -22.61
CA ASN A 202 -22.07 -1.18 -23.88
C ASN A 202 -22.90 -2.44 -24.17
N GLY A 203 -23.83 -2.84 -23.27
CA GLY A 203 -24.61 -4.07 -23.42
C GLY A 203 -23.94 -5.32 -22.85
N GLU A 204 -22.73 -5.22 -22.31
CA GLU A 204 -22.02 -6.33 -21.66
C GLU A 204 -22.55 -6.59 -20.25
N PRO A 205 -22.58 -7.85 -19.77
CA PRO A 205 -22.98 -8.17 -18.40
C PRO A 205 -21.99 -7.57 -17.40
N LEU A 206 -22.51 -6.90 -16.36
CA LEU A 206 -21.69 -6.44 -15.24
C LEU A 206 -21.37 -7.62 -14.35
N VAL A 207 -20.09 -8.00 -14.30
CA VAL A 207 -19.59 -9.10 -13.47
C VAL A 207 -18.50 -8.57 -12.56
N MET A 208 -18.66 -8.81 -11.25
CA MET A 208 -17.60 -8.53 -10.29
C MET A 208 -16.58 -9.66 -10.32
N LYS A 209 -15.32 -9.32 -10.58
CA LYS A 209 -14.19 -10.24 -10.52
C LYS A 209 -13.55 -10.16 -9.13
N GLU A 210 -13.39 -11.30 -8.48
CA GLU A 210 -12.76 -11.43 -7.15
C GLU A 210 -11.33 -12.01 -7.21
N GLU A 211 -10.86 -12.38 -8.40
CA GLU A 211 -9.50 -12.87 -8.65
C GLU A 211 -8.56 -11.77 -9.16
N GLY A 212 -7.28 -11.83 -8.80
CA GLY A 212 -6.29 -10.81 -9.14
C GLY A 212 -6.38 -9.55 -8.27
N ILE A 213 -6.94 -9.67 -7.06
CA ILE A 213 -7.01 -8.61 -6.05
C ILE A 213 -5.78 -8.60 -5.13
N ALA A 214 -5.12 -9.75 -4.95
CA ALA A 214 -3.91 -9.88 -4.16
C ALA A 214 -2.65 -9.59 -4.98
N TRP A 215 -1.55 -9.25 -4.28
CA TRP A 215 -0.30 -8.97 -4.94
C TRP A 215 0.37 -10.25 -5.41
N GLN A 216 0.86 -10.25 -6.64
CA GLN A 216 1.49 -11.43 -7.25
C GLN A 216 2.68 -11.97 -6.44
N SER A 217 3.40 -11.09 -5.72
CA SER A 217 4.47 -11.50 -4.81
C SER A 217 3.97 -12.26 -3.59
N ASP A 218 2.81 -11.89 -3.04
CA ASP A 218 2.22 -12.57 -1.88
C ASP A 218 1.72 -13.95 -2.30
N ILE A 219 0.95 -14.03 -3.41
CA ILE A 219 0.44 -15.28 -3.97
C ILE A 219 1.58 -16.28 -4.22
N LYS A 220 2.69 -15.82 -4.82
CA LYS A 220 3.77 -16.70 -5.25
C LYS A 220 4.71 -17.16 -4.13
N HIS A 221 4.86 -16.37 -3.07
CA HIS A 221 5.97 -16.57 -2.12
C HIS A 221 5.57 -16.60 -0.65
N ARG A 222 4.32 -16.29 -0.30
CA ARG A 222 3.92 -16.09 1.11
C ARG A 222 2.75 -16.94 1.56
N PHE A 223 1.97 -17.47 0.63
CA PHE A 223 0.77 -18.23 0.92
C PHE A 223 0.78 -19.52 0.09
N ASP A 224 0.86 -20.66 0.77
CA ASP A 224 0.85 -21.99 0.15
C ASP A 224 0.11 -22.97 1.06
N PHE A 225 -0.30 -24.11 0.51
CA PHE A 225 -0.98 -25.15 1.28
C PHE A 225 -0.05 -25.79 2.32
N ALA A 226 -0.64 -26.36 3.36
CA ALA A 226 0.10 -27.11 4.37
C ALA A 226 0.88 -28.27 3.75
N LEU A 227 2.06 -28.58 4.29
CA LEU A 227 2.87 -29.70 3.82
C LEU A 227 2.08 -31.00 3.94
N GLY A 228 2.00 -31.79 2.85
CA GLY A 228 1.23 -33.02 2.84
C GLY A 228 -0.22 -32.86 2.37
N PHE A 229 -0.67 -31.63 2.11
CA PHE A 229 -1.92 -31.39 1.39
C PHE A 229 -1.87 -32.09 0.01
N LYS A 230 -2.93 -32.83 -0.33
CA LYS A 230 -3.08 -33.47 -1.64
C LYS A 230 -4.36 -32.98 -2.28
N MET A 231 -4.32 -32.80 -3.60
CA MET A 231 -5.49 -32.46 -4.41
C MET A 231 -5.43 -33.24 -5.72
N GLU A 232 -6.54 -33.89 -6.09
CA GLU A 232 -6.66 -34.70 -7.30
C GLU A 232 -7.93 -34.35 -8.07
N GLU A 233 -7.81 -34.23 -9.40
CA GLU A 233 -8.93 -33.94 -10.29
C GLU A 233 -9.83 -35.19 -10.42
N CYS A 234 -11.11 -34.99 -10.18
CA CYS A 234 -12.13 -36.03 -10.23
C CYS A 234 -12.94 -35.96 -11.52
N PRO A 235 -13.55 -37.08 -11.93
CA PRO A 235 -14.61 -37.05 -12.94
C PRO A 235 -15.70 -36.05 -12.53
N GLN A 236 -16.14 -35.20 -13.46
CA GLN A 236 -17.12 -34.14 -13.17
C GLN A 236 -18.43 -34.69 -12.58
N ASP A 237 -18.80 -35.91 -12.94
CA ASP A 237 -20.02 -36.57 -12.47
C ASP A 237 -20.02 -36.82 -10.95
N ASP A 238 -18.84 -36.95 -10.33
CA ASP A 238 -18.70 -37.21 -8.89
C ASP A 238 -19.04 -35.98 -8.03
N CYS A 239 -18.97 -34.78 -8.60
CA CYS A 239 -19.37 -33.54 -7.93
C CYS A 239 -20.90 -33.28 -7.99
N ASN A 240 -21.65 -34.03 -8.80
CA ASN A 240 -23.10 -33.84 -8.93
C ASN A 240 -23.85 -34.24 -7.64
N GLU A 241 -25.02 -33.65 -7.40
CA GLU A 241 -25.87 -34.02 -6.26
C GLU A 241 -26.37 -35.47 -6.39
N GLY A 242 -26.15 -36.29 -5.35
CA GLY A 242 -26.60 -37.68 -5.29
C GLY A 242 -25.68 -38.71 -5.96
N ALA A 243 -24.52 -38.31 -6.47
CA ALA A 243 -23.50 -39.24 -6.97
C ALA A 243 -22.72 -39.89 -5.81
N SER A 244 -22.47 -41.20 -5.91
CA SER A 244 -21.53 -41.90 -5.03
C SER A 244 -20.11 -41.58 -5.51
N SER A 245 -19.49 -40.53 -4.96
CA SER A 245 -18.13 -40.14 -5.32
C SER A 245 -17.17 -41.30 -5.13
N THR A 246 -16.39 -41.64 -6.15
CA THR A 246 -15.33 -42.66 -6.07
C THR A 246 -14.01 -42.07 -5.58
N CYS A 247 -13.81 -40.76 -5.73
CA CYS A 247 -12.58 -40.08 -5.37
C CYS A 247 -12.36 -39.89 -3.86
N CYS A 248 -13.43 -39.67 -3.09
CA CYS A 248 -13.35 -39.38 -1.66
C CYS A 248 -13.56 -40.63 -0.79
N GLN A 249 -13.57 -41.84 -1.38
CA GLN A 249 -13.87 -43.09 -0.66
C GLN A 249 -12.67 -43.70 0.07
N ASP A 250 -11.46 -43.26 -0.23
CA ASP A 250 -10.25 -43.75 0.42
C ASP A 250 -9.99 -43.01 1.74
N LEU A 251 -9.53 -43.72 2.79
CA LEU A 251 -9.15 -43.15 4.10
C LEU A 251 -8.01 -42.11 4.03
N ASP A 252 -7.40 -41.97 2.86
CA ASP A 252 -6.31 -41.03 2.57
C ASP A 252 -6.83 -39.64 2.15
N PHE A 253 -8.14 -39.46 1.99
CA PHE A 253 -8.74 -38.17 1.63
C PHE A 253 -9.71 -37.68 2.71
N SER A 254 -9.60 -36.39 2.95
CA SER A 254 -10.34 -35.61 3.95
C SER A 254 -11.73 -35.20 3.51
N CYS A 255 -11.95 -35.21 2.20
CA CYS A 255 -13.20 -34.79 1.63
C CYS A 255 -14.30 -35.81 1.92
N ASP A 256 -15.46 -35.36 2.39
CA ASP A 256 -16.69 -36.17 2.38
C ASP A 256 -17.27 -36.27 0.96
N LYS A 257 -17.10 -35.20 0.18
CA LYS A 257 -17.55 -35.07 -1.22
C LYS A 257 -16.56 -34.19 -1.99
N PRO A 258 -16.25 -34.50 -3.26
CA PRO A 258 -15.39 -33.64 -4.06
C PRO A 258 -16.10 -32.32 -4.34
N LEU A 259 -15.31 -31.26 -4.50
CA LEU A 259 -15.77 -29.89 -4.65
C LEU A 259 -15.41 -29.34 -6.03
N ILE A 260 -16.26 -28.45 -6.55
CA ILE A 260 -15.97 -27.71 -7.77
C ILE A 260 -15.11 -26.51 -7.40
N SER A 261 -13.94 -26.41 -8.02
CA SER A 261 -13.06 -25.26 -7.87
C SER A 261 -13.72 -24.02 -8.50
N PRO A 262 -13.83 -22.89 -7.76
CA PRO A 262 -14.38 -21.65 -8.30
C PRO A 262 -13.56 -21.08 -9.47
N LYS A 263 -12.27 -21.42 -9.56
CA LYS A 263 -11.31 -20.82 -10.51
C LYS A 263 -11.41 -21.40 -11.92
N ASP A 264 -11.62 -22.71 -12.01
CA ASP A 264 -11.59 -23.46 -13.28
C ASP A 264 -12.84 -24.31 -13.53
N GLY A 265 -13.76 -24.39 -12.57
CA GLY A 265 -15.01 -25.14 -12.69
C GLY A 265 -14.84 -26.66 -12.67
N LYS A 266 -13.66 -27.16 -12.29
CA LYS A 266 -13.34 -28.59 -12.26
C LYS A 266 -13.60 -29.21 -10.90
N CYS A 267 -13.89 -30.50 -10.89
CA CYS A 267 -14.15 -31.30 -9.68
C CYS A 267 -12.84 -31.79 -9.05
N TYR A 268 -12.67 -31.62 -7.75
CA TYR A 268 -11.46 -32.02 -7.01
C TYR A 268 -11.78 -32.76 -5.71
N ALA A 269 -11.03 -33.81 -5.43
CA ALA A 269 -10.87 -34.38 -4.09
C ALA A 269 -9.65 -33.77 -3.42
N PHE A 270 -9.72 -33.60 -2.09
CA PHE A 270 -8.66 -32.98 -1.31
C PHE A 270 -8.39 -33.72 -0.01
N HIS A 271 -7.16 -33.61 0.47
CA HIS A 271 -6.70 -34.18 1.73
C HIS A 271 -5.86 -33.15 2.48
N TYR A 272 -6.21 -32.88 3.74
CA TYR A 272 -5.38 -32.16 4.69
C TYR A 272 -4.71 -33.13 5.66
N PRO A 273 -3.45 -32.90 6.05
CA PRO A 273 -2.80 -33.70 7.09
C PRO A 273 -3.40 -33.41 8.47
N ASP A 274 -3.18 -34.32 9.44
CA ASP A 274 -3.43 -34.08 10.87
C ASP A 274 -4.83 -33.56 11.24
N GLU A 275 -5.88 -34.01 10.54
CA GLU A 275 -7.25 -33.51 10.70
C GLU A 275 -7.87 -33.78 12.07
N ASP A 276 -7.45 -34.87 12.72
CA ASP A 276 -7.88 -35.21 14.07
C ASP A 276 -7.38 -34.20 15.10
N THR A 277 -6.31 -33.45 14.78
CA THR A 277 -5.61 -32.56 15.72
C THR A 277 -5.55 -31.12 15.27
N THR A 278 -5.91 -30.81 14.01
CA THR A 278 -5.74 -29.48 13.41
C THR A 278 -7.02 -28.98 12.78
N GLN A 279 -7.45 -27.79 13.18
CA GLN A 279 -8.53 -27.06 12.54
C GLN A 279 -7.97 -26.09 11.50
N TYR A 280 -8.41 -26.24 10.26
CA TYR A 280 -7.98 -25.42 9.14
C TYR A 280 -8.88 -24.19 8.94
N LEU A 281 -8.32 -23.15 8.31
CA LEU A 281 -9.02 -21.89 8.00
C LEU A 281 -10.39 -22.09 7.33
N TYR A 282 -10.52 -23.05 6.41
CA TYR A 282 -11.76 -23.29 5.69
C TYR A 282 -12.85 -23.84 6.61
N GLU A 283 -12.49 -24.55 7.68
CA GLU A 283 -13.44 -25.03 8.70
C GLU A 283 -13.85 -23.91 9.65
N THR A 284 -12.98 -22.90 9.83
CA THR A 284 -13.29 -21.70 10.60
C THR A 284 -14.23 -20.76 9.84
N TYR A 285 -14.07 -20.66 8.52
CA TYR A 285 -14.88 -19.80 7.65
C TYR A 285 -15.42 -20.54 6.41
N PRO A 286 -16.28 -21.56 6.60
CA PRO A 286 -16.69 -22.48 5.52
C PRO A 286 -17.49 -21.82 4.41
N GLU A 287 -18.16 -20.70 4.70
CA GLU A 287 -18.94 -19.97 3.70
C GLU A 287 -18.10 -19.01 2.85
N LYS A 288 -16.90 -18.64 3.32
CA LYS A 288 -16.04 -17.65 2.65
C LYS A 288 -14.79 -18.27 2.03
N ILE A 289 -14.28 -19.35 2.61
CA ILE A 289 -13.03 -19.99 2.20
C ILE A 289 -13.32 -21.42 1.76
N SER A 290 -13.00 -21.74 0.51
CA SER A 290 -13.06 -23.11 0.01
C SER A 290 -11.88 -23.95 0.54
N PRO A 291 -12.08 -25.24 0.84
CA PRO A 291 -10.97 -26.16 1.15
C PRO A 291 -9.94 -26.26 0.01
N LEU A 292 -10.35 -25.99 -1.24
CA LEU A 292 -9.48 -26.01 -2.41
C LEU A 292 -8.61 -24.75 -2.55
N GLU A 293 -8.82 -23.75 -1.71
CA GLU A 293 -8.04 -22.49 -1.72
C GLU A 293 -7.35 -22.24 -0.39
N HIS A 294 -8.06 -22.42 0.73
CA HIS A 294 -7.50 -22.24 2.07
C HIS A 294 -6.77 -20.89 2.23
N VAL A 295 -5.51 -20.86 2.67
CA VAL A 295 -4.71 -19.63 2.82
C VAL A 295 -4.34 -18.98 1.49
N THR A 296 -4.51 -19.67 0.36
CA THR A 296 -4.25 -19.13 -0.99
C THR A 296 -5.45 -18.34 -1.54
N ASN A 297 -6.59 -18.32 -0.84
CA ASN A 297 -7.72 -17.47 -1.18
C ASN A 297 -7.31 -15.99 -1.15
N GLU A 298 -7.56 -15.25 -2.23
CA GLU A 298 -7.04 -13.89 -2.35
C GLU A 298 -7.64 -12.90 -1.35
N HIS A 299 -8.91 -13.10 -0.92
CA HIS A 299 -9.51 -12.26 0.14
C HIS A 299 -8.77 -12.43 1.46
N PHE A 300 -8.39 -13.67 1.79
CA PHE A 300 -7.59 -13.95 2.97
C PHE A 300 -6.20 -13.31 2.87
N ILE A 301 -5.53 -13.41 1.72
CA ILE A 301 -4.23 -12.76 1.49
C ILE A 301 -4.32 -11.24 1.67
N VAL A 302 -5.36 -10.60 1.12
CA VAL A 302 -5.62 -9.16 1.27
C VAL A 302 -5.82 -8.78 2.74
N TRP A 303 -6.51 -9.62 3.52
CA TRP A 303 -6.71 -9.41 4.96
C TRP A 303 -5.41 -9.53 5.76
N MET A 304 -4.60 -10.55 5.47
CA MET A 304 -3.35 -10.84 6.19
C MET A 304 -2.31 -9.72 6.09
N ARG A 305 -2.46 -8.83 5.11
CA ARG A 305 -1.70 -7.59 5.05
C ARG A 305 -2.26 -6.56 6.03
N VAL A 306 -1.66 -6.43 7.19
CA VAL A 306 -2.02 -5.44 8.23
C VAL A 306 -2.13 -4.00 7.68
N ALA A 307 -3.21 -3.31 8.00
CA ALA A 307 -3.42 -1.89 7.76
C ALA A 307 -2.66 -1.01 8.77
N THR A 308 -2.24 0.17 8.34
CA THR A 308 -1.47 1.11 9.18
C THR A 308 -2.36 2.01 10.04
N LEU A 309 -3.61 2.21 9.64
CA LEU A 309 -4.60 3.08 10.29
C LEU A 309 -5.79 2.23 10.79
N PRO A 310 -6.53 2.70 11.82
CA PRO A 310 -7.68 1.98 12.37
C PRO A 310 -8.91 2.02 11.47
N ASN A 311 -9.01 3.05 10.62
CA ASN A 311 -9.94 3.08 9.51
C ASN A 311 -9.17 2.70 8.26
N PHE A 312 -9.59 1.63 7.60
CA PHE A 312 -8.92 1.14 6.41
C PHE A 312 -9.88 0.50 5.44
N ARG A 313 -9.44 0.46 4.19
CA ARG A 313 -10.13 -0.22 3.08
C ARG A 313 -9.32 -1.41 2.62
N LYS A 314 -10.02 -2.44 2.16
CA LYS A 314 -9.44 -3.64 1.56
C LYS A 314 -10.17 -3.93 0.27
N LEU A 315 -9.42 -4.25 -0.78
CA LEU A 315 -9.97 -4.59 -2.07
C LEU A 315 -10.71 -5.92 -1.94
N TYR A 316 -11.97 -5.95 -2.35
CA TYR A 316 -12.80 -7.15 -2.39
C TYR A 316 -12.95 -7.67 -3.81
N GLY A 317 -13.10 -6.77 -4.78
CA GLY A 317 -13.25 -7.16 -6.19
C GLY A 317 -13.16 -5.95 -7.11
N TYR A 318 -13.34 -6.18 -8.40
CA TYR A 318 -13.39 -5.12 -9.39
C TYR A 318 -14.28 -5.48 -10.59
N ILE A 319 -14.73 -4.45 -11.30
CA ILE A 319 -15.49 -4.54 -12.54
C ILE A 319 -14.62 -3.97 -13.67
N GLN A 320 -14.54 -4.67 -14.81
CA GLN A 320 -13.72 -4.26 -15.96
C GLN A 320 -14.53 -3.51 -17.02
N GLU A 321 -15.84 -3.52 -16.89
CA GLU A 321 -16.78 -2.88 -17.80
C GLU A 321 -17.04 -1.43 -17.36
N PRO A 322 -17.17 -0.47 -18.29
CA PRO A 322 -17.50 0.91 -17.94
C PRO A 322 -18.93 1.01 -17.39
N ILE A 323 -19.15 1.95 -16.46
CA ILE A 323 -20.46 2.20 -15.86
C ILE A 323 -20.86 3.64 -16.17
N ALA A 324 -22.03 3.83 -16.78
CA ALA A 324 -22.54 5.16 -17.11
C ALA A 324 -23.13 5.85 -15.88
N ALA A 325 -23.14 7.19 -15.90
CA ALA A 325 -23.86 7.98 -14.91
C ALA A 325 -25.34 7.55 -14.85
N GLY A 326 -25.87 7.39 -13.64
CA GLY A 326 -27.24 6.97 -13.37
C GLY A 326 -27.45 5.45 -13.35
N THR A 327 -26.45 4.63 -13.70
CA THR A 327 -26.55 3.18 -13.53
C THR A 327 -26.71 2.83 -12.05
N VAL A 328 -27.66 1.95 -11.77
CA VAL A 328 -27.93 1.43 -10.42
C VAL A 328 -27.18 0.12 -10.25
N LEU A 329 -26.31 0.06 -9.25
CA LEU A 329 -25.60 -1.15 -8.85
C LEU A 329 -26.22 -1.67 -7.55
N ARG A 330 -26.58 -2.95 -7.54
CA ARG A 330 -27.15 -3.61 -6.36
C ARG A 330 -26.24 -4.71 -5.91
N PHE A 331 -25.91 -4.68 -4.62
CA PHE A 331 -25.10 -5.70 -3.98
C PHE A 331 -25.96 -6.43 -2.96
N ASN A 332 -26.13 -7.74 -3.12
CA ASN A 332 -26.63 -8.59 -2.07
C ASN A 332 -25.49 -8.84 -1.08
N VAL A 333 -25.72 -8.49 0.19
CA VAL A 333 -24.73 -8.52 1.25
C VAL A 333 -25.19 -9.51 2.30
N LYS A 334 -24.36 -10.52 2.55
CA LYS A 334 -24.56 -11.46 3.64
C LYS A 334 -23.67 -11.06 4.80
N THR A 335 -24.31 -10.60 5.87
CA THR A 335 -23.68 -9.91 7.00
C THR A 335 -23.44 -10.86 8.18
N ARG A 336 -22.17 -11.05 8.55
CA ARG A 336 -21.71 -12.00 9.56
C ARG A 336 -20.65 -11.43 10.51
N TYR A 337 -19.91 -10.42 10.06
CA TYR A 337 -18.81 -9.82 10.82
C TYR A 337 -19.31 -8.76 11.81
N VAL A 338 -19.25 -9.07 13.11
CA VAL A 338 -19.71 -8.18 14.18
C VAL A 338 -18.78 -6.99 14.37
N VAL A 339 -19.31 -5.77 14.24
CA VAL A 339 -18.56 -4.50 14.47
C VAL A 339 -18.92 -3.79 15.77
N GLU A 340 -20.05 -4.14 16.39
CA GLU A 340 -20.53 -3.53 17.63
C GLU A 340 -19.55 -3.78 18.80
N SER A 341 -18.83 -4.90 18.78
CA SER A 341 -17.86 -5.29 19.82
C SER A 341 -16.68 -4.33 20.00
N PHE A 342 -16.37 -3.52 18.98
CA PHE A 342 -15.27 -2.56 19.00
C PHE A 342 -15.72 -1.13 18.68
N ASP A 343 -17.03 -0.84 18.80
CA ASP A 343 -17.60 0.50 18.56
C ASP A 343 -17.18 1.09 17.20
N GLY A 344 -17.26 0.26 16.15
CA GLY A 344 -16.91 0.63 14.79
C GLY A 344 -18.08 0.49 13.83
N TYR A 345 -17.80 0.71 12.55
CA TYR A 345 -18.73 0.47 11.45
C TYR A 345 -18.06 -0.31 10.32
N LYS A 346 -18.88 -0.93 9.47
CA LYS A 346 -18.46 -1.52 8.20
C LYS A 346 -19.26 -0.93 7.05
N ALA A 347 -18.56 -0.68 5.95
CA ALA A 347 -19.12 -0.04 4.76
C ALA A 347 -18.65 -0.72 3.48
N LEU A 348 -19.47 -0.65 2.44
CA LEU A 348 -19.08 -1.02 1.08
C LEU A 348 -18.76 0.26 0.31
N VAL A 349 -17.59 0.29 -0.33
CA VAL A 349 -17.03 1.44 -1.04
C VAL A 349 -16.73 1.05 -2.47
N ILE A 350 -17.29 1.78 -3.42
CA ILE A 350 -17.05 1.60 -4.84
C ILE A 350 -16.29 2.82 -5.33
N SER A 351 -15.12 2.62 -5.93
CA SER A 351 -14.26 3.71 -6.35
C SER A 351 -13.61 3.46 -7.70
N THR A 352 -13.45 4.50 -8.52
CA THR A 352 -12.49 4.47 -9.63
C THR A 352 -11.11 4.87 -9.14
N ASN A 353 -10.06 4.50 -9.89
CA ASN A 353 -8.71 4.98 -9.65
C ASN A 353 -8.20 5.76 -10.86
N ASN A 354 -7.34 6.72 -10.60
CA ASN A 354 -6.49 7.36 -11.58
C ASN A 354 -5.03 6.88 -11.41
N ILE A 355 -4.11 7.44 -12.20
CA ILE A 355 -2.68 7.10 -12.16
C ILE A 355 -2.04 7.36 -10.78
N PHE A 356 -2.61 8.27 -10.00
CA PHE A 356 -2.16 8.65 -8.66
C PHE A 356 -2.90 7.91 -7.53
N GLY A 357 -3.83 7.00 -7.86
CA GLY A 357 -4.61 6.23 -6.90
C GLY A 357 -6.08 6.67 -6.84
N GLY A 358 -6.66 6.62 -5.65
CA GLY A 358 -8.05 7.04 -5.41
C GLY A 358 -8.23 8.55 -5.34
N GLN A 359 -9.42 8.98 -4.91
CA GLN A 359 -9.74 10.39 -4.73
C GLN A 359 -8.86 11.02 -3.63
N ASN A 360 -8.08 12.04 -3.98
CA ASN A 360 -7.21 12.73 -3.03
C ASN A 360 -6.98 14.19 -3.43
N GLU A 361 -7.81 15.09 -2.88
CA GLU A 361 -7.73 16.53 -3.10
C GLU A 361 -6.47 17.17 -2.47
N TYR A 362 -5.88 16.56 -1.45
CA TYR A 362 -4.74 17.15 -0.73
C TYR A 362 -3.50 17.24 -1.59
N LEU A 363 -3.25 16.24 -2.44
CA LEU A 363 -2.03 16.19 -3.25
C LEU A 363 -2.00 17.33 -4.27
N GLY A 364 -3.08 17.52 -5.03
CA GLY A 364 -3.21 18.61 -6.00
C GLY A 364 -3.14 19.99 -5.34
N THR A 365 -3.92 20.18 -4.28
CA THR A 365 -3.96 21.44 -3.50
C THR A 365 -2.60 21.80 -2.90
N SER A 366 -1.81 20.81 -2.46
CA SER A 366 -0.47 21.05 -1.90
C SER A 366 0.50 21.54 -2.97
N PHE A 367 0.54 20.92 -4.15
CA PHE A 367 1.39 21.36 -5.25
C PHE A 367 1.01 22.76 -5.74
N TYR A 368 -0.29 23.01 -5.89
CA TYR A 368 -0.81 24.32 -6.22
C TYR A 368 -0.42 25.38 -5.18
N GLY A 369 -0.62 25.10 -3.88
CA GLY A 369 -0.30 26.01 -2.78
C GLY A 369 1.19 26.34 -2.69
N VAL A 370 2.07 25.34 -2.81
CA VAL A 370 3.52 25.55 -2.86
C VAL A 370 3.92 26.36 -4.11
N GLY A 371 3.30 26.08 -5.26
CA GLY A 371 3.53 26.83 -6.49
C GLY A 371 3.18 28.32 -6.36
N VAL A 372 2.03 28.63 -5.76
CA VAL A 372 1.60 30.02 -5.47
C VAL A 372 2.53 30.69 -4.47
N PHE A 373 2.96 29.97 -3.43
CA PHE A 373 3.95 30.49 -2.48
C PHE A 373 5.28 30.82 -3.17
N CYS A 374 5.79 29.94 -4.03
CA CYS A 374 7.00 30.19 -4.82
C CYS A 374 6.84 31.42 -5.73
N LEU A 375 5.68 31.58 -6.37
CA LEU A 375 5.39 32.75 -7.19
C LEU A 375 5.42 34.04 -6.36
N ALA A 376 4.76 34.05 -5.20
CA ALA A 376 4.75 35.20 -4.30
C ALA A 376 6.17 35.55 -3.82
N MET A 377 6.95 34.57 -3.40
CA MET A 377 8.35 34.78 -2.97
C MET A 377 9.25 35.28 -4.11
N GLY A 378 9.10 34.72 -5.32
CA GLY A 378 9.82 35.16 -6.52
C GLY A 378 9.52 36.62 -6.86
N LEU A 379 8.25 37.02 -6.82
CA LEU A 379 7.82 38.41 -7.05
C LEU A 379 8.31 39.35 -5.94
N LEU A 380 8.23 38.94 -4.68
CA LEU A 380 8.72 39.75 -3.55
C LEU A 380 10.24 39.98 -3.61
N PHE A 381 11.02 38.93 -3.91
CA PHE A 381 12.46 39.06 -4.08
C PHE A 381 12.82 39.88 -5.32
N GLY A 382 12.09 39.70 -6.43
CA GLY A 382 12.23 40.52 -7.63
C GLY A 382 11.96 42.00 -7.35
N LEU A 383 10.87 42.31 -6.67
CA LEU A 383 10.51 43.68 -6.28
C LEU A 383 11.55 44.29 -5.34
N LYS A 384 12.00 43.54 -4.33
CA LYS A 384 13.05 43.99 -3.40
C LYS A 384 14.37 44.24 -4.14
N HIS A 385 14.76 43.35 -5.03
CA HIS A 385 15.98 43.48 -5.83
C HIS A 385 15.91 44.69 -6.76
N TRP A 386 14.75 44.95 -7.36
CA TRP A 386 14.51 46.11 -8.21
C TRP A 386 14.50 47.44 -7.43
N LEU A 387 13.82 47.49 -6.27
CA LEU A 387 13.73 48.70 -5.45
C LEU A 387 15.04 49.04 -4.73
N ARG A 388 15.79 48.02 -4.27
CA ARG A 388 17.03 48.21 -3.49
C ARG A 388 18.08 47.16 -3.86
N PRO A 389 18.71 47.26 -5.06
CA PRO A 389 19.74 46.33 -5.46
C PRO A 389 20.97 46.47 -4.56
N ARG A 390 21.41 45.36 -3.97
CA ARG A 390 22.66 45.30 -3.20
C ARG A 390 23.79 44.87 -4.14
N LYS A 391 24.88 45.65 -4.18
CA LYS A 391 26.12 45.21 -4.84
C LYS A 391 26.69 44.00 -4.10
N LEU A 392 26.90 42.90 -4.82
CA LEU A 392 27.58 41.70 -4.33
C LEU A 392 29.01 42.04 -3.88
N ALA A 393 29.51 41.33 -2.86
CA ALA A 393 30.85 41.53 -2.27
C ALA A 393 31.18 42.96 -1.79
N ASN A 394 30.17 43.77 -1.40
CA ASN A 394 30.42 45.11 -0.89
C ASN A 394 31.10 45.08 0.49
N LYS A 395 32.35 45.55 0.54
CA LYS A 395 33.21 45.62 1.73
C LYS A 395 32.63 46.45 2.88
N LYS A 396 31.67 47.34 2.62
CA LYS A 396 30.98 48.15 3.65
C LYS A 396 30.29 47.30 4.73
N TYR A 397 29.90 46.07 4.40
CA TYR A 397 29.23 45.16 5.32
C TYR A 397 30.20 44.21 6.05
N LEU A 398 31.51 44.29 5.76
CA LEU A 398 32.52 43.55 6.49
C LEU A 398 32.70 44.20 7.87
N ARG A 399 32.46 43.44 8.93
CA ARG A 399 32.77 43.85 10.30
C ARG A 399 34.22 43.49 10.55
N TYR A 400 35.08 44.49 10.75
CA TYR A 400 36.42 44.31 11.31
C TYR A 400 36.46 44.95 12.70
N LYS A 401 37.32 44.44 13.60
CA LYS A 401 37.62 45.15 14.84
C LYS A 401 38.41 46.41 14.47
N GLU A 402 37.89 47.57 14.82
CA GLU A 402 38.69 48.80 14.85
C GLU A 402 39.70 48.63 15.99
N HIS A 403 40.99 48.74 15.67
CA HIS A 403 42.10 48.64 16.61
C HIS A 403 42.48 50.02 17.13
#